data_AF-A0A2J6R6M4-F1
#
_entry.id   AF-A0A2J6R6M4-F1
#
_cell.length_a   1.000
_cell.length_b   1.000
_cell.length_c   1.000
_cell.angle_alpha   90.00
_cell.angle_beta   90.00
_cell.angle_gamma   90.00
#
_symmetry.space_group_name_H-M   'P 1'
#
loop_
_entity.id
_entity.type
_entity.pdbx_description
1 polymer ?
#
loop_
_entity_poly.entity_id
_entity_poly.type
_entity_poly.pdbx_seq_one_letter_code
_entity_poly.pdbx_strand_id
1 'polypeptide(L)'
;MPAQPNNALANGINQNLAAGNQEVAAVQNVQSIEQNHGSAAQVESGIQGIQGALSTAVGDRTQNQVINNKASRSNPAVAADLNKVATAQGKAQSDISQLNGGAGDAAILNTLKTTFEGGAATNANALSHATSGQYIYKLSSW
;
A
#
# COMPACT_ATOMS: atom_id res chain seq x y z
N MET A 1 -2.69 30.70 -8.20
CA MET A 1 -2.05 29.71 -9.10
C MET A 1 -2.77 28.38 -8.89
N PRO A 2 -3.28 27.70 -9.93
CA PRO A 2 -3.89 26.38 -9.74
C PRO A 2 -2.83 25.40 -9.21
N ALA A 3 -3.20 24.64 -8.18
CA ALA A 3 -2.33 23.62 -7.62
C ALA A 3 -1.95 22.62 -8.73
N GLN A 4 -0.66 22.46 -8.97
CA GLN A 4 -0.14 21.54 -9.98
C GLN A 4 -0.60 20.11 -9.65
N PRO A 5 -1.25 19.37 -10.58
CA PRO A 5 -1.71 17.99 -10.38
C PRO A 5 -0.62 17.04 -9.82
N ASN A 6 0.64 17.35 -10.12
CA ASN A 6 1.81 16.59 -9.68
C ASN A 6 2.04 16.63 -8.16
N ASN A 7 1.61 17.69 -7.47
CA ASN A 7 1.73 17.78 -6.02
C ASN A 7 0.66 16.92 -5.31
N ALA A 8 -0.56 16.87 -5.88
CA ALA A 8 -1.64 16.03 -5.36
C ALA A 8 -1.33 14.54 -5.53
N LEU A 9 -0.79 14.13 -6.69
CA LEU A 9 -0.41 12.74 -6.94
C LEU A 9 0.75 12.30 -6.02
N ALA A 10 1.81 13.11 -5.90
CA ALA A 10 2.92 12.78 -5.01
C ALA A 10 2.48 12.69 -3.54
N ASN A 11 1.63 13.62 -3.07
CA ASN A 11 1.07 13.58 -1.73
C ASN A 11 0.20 12.33 -1.51
N GLY A 12 -0.67 12.00 -2.47
CA GLY A 12 -1.51 10.82 -2.38
C GLY A 12 -0.71 9.51 -2.41
N ILE A 13 0.37 9.42 -3.20
CA ILE A 13 1.26 8.25 -3.18
C ILE A 13 2.00 8.17 -1.84
N ASN A 14 2.39 9.30 -1.25
CA ASN A 14 3.01 9.32 0.08
C ASN A 14 2.03 8.86 1.18
N GLN A 15 0.75 9.20 1.08
CA GLN A 15 -0.30 8.66 1.95
C GLN A 15 -0.44 7.15 1.79
N ASN A 16 -0.47 6.66 0.53
CA ASN A 16 -0.51 5.24 0.23
C ASN A 16 0.71 4.47 0.77
N LEU A 17 1.90 5.10 0.80
CA LEU A 17 3.09 4.54 1.43
C LEU A 17 2.92 4.41 2.95
N ALA A 18 2.34 5.43 3.60
CA ALA A 18 2.03 5.38 5.03
C ALA A 18 1.00 4.27 5.33
N ALA A 19 -0.02 4.11 4.48
CA ALA A 19 -0.98 3.01 4.59
C ALA A 19 -0.30 1.64 4.44
N GLY A 20 0.61 1.48 3.48
CA GLY A 20 1.42 0.25 3.34
C GLY A 20 2.24 -0.08 4.60
N ASN A 21 2.81 0.92 5.26
CA ASN A 21 3.50 0.70 6.54
C ASN A 21 2.53 0.30 7.67
N GLN A 22 1.29 0.81 7.65
CA GLN A 22 0.24 0.38 8.59
C GLN A 22 -0.18 -1.07 8.35
N GLU A 23 -0.27 -1.53 7.10
CA GLU A 23 -0.53 -2.93 6.78
C GLU A 23 0.55 -3.85 7.39
N VAL A 24 1.83 -3.50 7.22
CA VAL A 24 2.96 -4.24 7.82
C VAL A 24 2.88 -4.24 9.35
N ALA A 25 2.62 -3.09 9.96
CA ALA A 25 2.50 -2.97 11.42
C ALA A 25 1.32 -3.79 11.97
N ALA A 26 0.19 -3.83 11.26
CA ALA A 26 -0.96 -4.63 11.65
C ALA A 26 -0.65 -6.12 11.64
N VAL A 27 0.07 -6.62 10.63
CA VAL A 27 0.52 -8.02 10.59
C VAL A 27 1.48 -8.33 11.74
N GLN A 28 2.47 -7.46 11.97
CA GLN A 28 3.41 -7.62 13.10
C GLN A 28 2.70 -7.64 14.45
N ASN A 29 1.64 -6.85 14.61
CA ASN A 29 0.82 -6.87 15.82
C ASN A 29 0.16 -8.24 16.04
N VAL A 30 -0.45 -8.82 15.00
CA VAL A 30 -1.05 -10.18 15.11
C VAL A 30 0.01 -11.23 15.44
N GLN A 31 1.16 -11.19 14.75
CA GLN A 31 2.28 -12.10 15.03
C GLN A 31 2.75 -11.99 16.50
N SER A 32 2.82 -10.78 17.03
CA SER A 32 3.16 -10.53 18.44
C SER A 32 2.11 -11.07 19.41
N ILE A 33 0.81 -10.90 19.10
CA ILE A 33 -0.28 -11.46 19.90
C ILE A 33 -0.17 -12.99 19.94
N GLU A 34 0.05 -13.64 18.80
CA GLU A 34 0.21 -15.10 18.73
C GLU A 34 1.43 -15.60 19.52
N GLN A 35 2.58 -14.94 19.36
CA GLN A 35 3.82 -15.28 20.08
C GLN A 35 3.69 -15.14 21.61
N ASN A 36 2.86 -14.21 22.07
CA ASN A 36 2.60 -13.98 23.49
C ASN A 36 1.40 -14.78 24.03
N HIS A 37 0.90 -15.76 23.28
CA HIS A 37 -0.27 -16.57 23.64
C HIS A 37 -1.52 -15.73 23.98
N GLY A 38 -1.76 -14.67 23.20
CA GLY A 38 -2.95 -13.83 23.33
C GLY A 38 -4.25 -14.62 23.14
N SER A 39 -5.34 -14.07 23.66
CA SER A 39 -6.66 -14.69 23.53
C SER A 39 -7.16 -14.68 22.08
N ALA A 40 -8.07 -15.62 21.76
CA ALA A 40 -8.72 -15.68 20.45
C ALA A 40 -9.37 -14.33 20.05
N ALA A 41 -9.98 -13.62 21.00
CA ALA A 41 -10.57 -12.31 20.77
C ALA A 41 -9.51 -11.24 20.39
N GLN A 42 -8.31 -11.31 20.96
CA GLN A 42 -7.21 -10.40 20.59
C GLN A 42 -6.70 -10.71 19.18
N VAL A 43 -6.58 -11.99 18.82
CA VAL A 43 -6.16 -12.41 17.47
C VAL A 43 -7.21 -11.97 16.44
N GLU A 44 -8.49 -12.21 16.70
CA GLU A 44 -9.59 -11.79 15.83
C GLU A 44 -9.62 -10.26 15.63
N SER A 45 -9.48 -9.50 16.71
CA SER A 45 -9.39 -8.03 16.63
C SER A 45 -8.16 -7.58 15.84
N GLY A 46 -7.03 -8.27 15.97
CA GLY A 46 -5.83 -8.00 15.19
C GLY A 46 -6.01 -8.30 13.69
N ILE A 47 -6.67 -9.41 13.34
CA ILE A 47 -7.01 -9.75 11.95
C ILE A 47 -7.94 -8.68 11.34
N GLN A 48 -8.93 -8.21 12.07
CA GLN A 48 -9.78 -7.08 11.65
C GLN A 48 -8.95 -5.81 11.43
N GLY A 49 -7.92 -5.58 12.26
CA GLY A 49 -6.94 -4.51 12.06
C GLY A 49 -6.19 -4.61 10.73
N ILE A 50 -5.75 -5.82 10.34
CA ILE A 50 -5.12 -6.06 9.02
C ILE A 50 -6.10 -5.74 7.89
N GLN A 51 -7.35 -6.21 8.00
CA GLN A 51 -8.41 -5.91 7.01
C GLN A 51 -8.67 -4.41 6.86
N GLY A 52 -8.73 -3.69 7.98
CA GLY A 52 -8.91 -2.24 8.00
C GLY A 52 -7.76 -1.51 7.30
N ALA A 53 -6.51 -1.86 7.64
CA ALA A 53 -5.33 -1.27 7.01
C ALA A 53 -5.29 -1.49 5.50
N LEU A 54 -5.59 -2.72 5.05
CA LEU A 54 -5.67 -3.06 3.63
C LEU A 54 -6.78 -2.29 2.91
N SER A 55 -7.95 -2.15 3.52
CA SER A 55 -9.06 -1.38 2.96
C SER A 55 -8.67 0.09 2.73
N THR A 56 -8.02 0.71 3.72
CA THR A 56 -7.49 2.08 3.59
C THR A 56 -6.46 2.19 2.47
N ALA A 57 -5.47 1.30 2.41
CA ALA A 57 -4.45 1.30 1.37
C ALA A 57 -5.04 1.08 -0.03
N VAL A 58 -6.07 0.24 -0.17
CA VAL A 58 -6.79 0.05 -1.45
C VAL A 58 -7.52 1.34 -1.85
N GLY A 59 -8.12 2.04 -0.90
CA GLY A 59 -8.76 3.35 -1.10
C GLY A 59 -7.76 4.39 -1.64
N ASP A 60 -6.66 4.58 -0.93
CA ASP A 60 -5.62 5.55 -1.29
C ASP A 60 -5.02 5.26 -2.68
N ARG A 61 -4.66 4.00 -2.93
CA ARG A 61 -4.17 3.56 -4.25
C ARG A 61 -5.19 3.85 -5.36
N THR A 62 -6.49 3.58 -5.13
CA THR A 62 -7.55 3.82 -6.13
C THR A 62 -7.64 5.32 -6.45
N GLN A 63 -7.62 6.16 -5.42
CA GLN A 63 -7.62 7.60 -5.61
C GLN A 63 -6.40 8.08 -6.40
N ASN A 64 -5.21 7.52 -6.11
CA ASN A 64 -3.98 7.83 -6.86
C ASN A 64 -4.07 7.43 -8.33
N GLN A 65 -4.68 6.28 -8.66
CA GLN A 65 -4.93 5.90 -10.06
C GLN A 65 -5.85 6.90 -10.76
N VAL A 66 -6.93 7.34 -10.10
CA VAL A 66 -7.84 8.35 -10.65
C VAL A 66 -7.10 9.67 -10.90
N ILE A 67 -6.27 10.12 -9.96
CA ILE A 67 -5.47 11.34 -10.11
C ILE A 67 -4.50 11.21 -11.28
N ASN A 68 -3.75 10.10 -11.35
CA ASN A 68 -2.80 9.85 -12.43
C ASN A 68 -3.49 9.82 -13.82
N ASN A 69 -4.66 9.21 -13.92
CA ASN A 69 -5.41 9.12 -15.17
C ASN A 69 -6.06 10.44 -15.59
N LYS A 70 -6.42 11.32 -14.64
CA LYS A 70 -6.98 12.65 -14.91
C LYS A 70 -5.91 13.70 -15.22
N ALA A 71 -4.66 13.46 -14.85
CA ALA A 71 -3.57 14.37 -15.19
C ALA A 71 -3.47 14.52 -16.72
N SER A 72 -3.29 15.74 -17.21
CA SER A 72 -3.17 16.05 -18.65
C SER A 72 -2.04 15.29 -19.35
N ARG A 73 -1.13 14.70 -18.55
CA ARG A 73 -0.14 13.72 -18.95
C ARG A 73 -0.07 12.64 -17.87
N SER A 74 -0.88 11.59 -18.02
CA SER A 74 -0.76 10.38 -17.19
C SER A 74 0.66 9.86 -17.23
N ASN A 75 1.21 9.48 -16.08
CA ASN A 75 2.53 8.88 -16.00
C ASN A 75 2.38 7.35 -16.09
N PRO A 76 2.83 6.72 -17.20
CA PRO A 76 2.67 5.28 -17.40
C PRO A 76 3.47 4.44 -16.40
N ALA A 77 4.61 4.95 -15.91
CA ALA A 77 5.41 4.26 -14.89
C ALA A 77 4.67 4.24 -13.55
N VAL A 78 4.06 5.37 -13.15
CA VAL A 78 3.20 5.44 -11.96
C VAL A 78 1.99 4.50 -12.11
N ALA A 79 1.34 4.49 -13.27
CA ALA A 79 0.22 3.59 -13.52
C ALA A 79 0.62 2.11 -13.39
N ALA A 80 1.78 1.73 -13.95
CA ALA A 80 2.30 0.38 -13.87
C ALA A 80 2.58 -0.04 -12.42
N ASP A 81 3.18 0.84 -11.62
CA ASP A 81 3.47 0.55 -10.20
C ASP A 81 2.19 0.47 -9.37
N LEU A 82 1.23 1.39 -9.55
CA LEU A 82 -0.07 1.31 -8.88
C LEU A 82 -0.84 0.02 -9.24
N ASN A 83 -0.71 -0.49 -10.47
CA ASN A 83 -1.31 -1.77 -10.86
C ASN A 83 -0.64 -2.97 -10.18
N LYS A 84 0.69 -2.96 -10.02
CA LYS A 84 1.38 -3.99 -9.23
C LYS A 84 0.91 -4.00 -7.78
N VAL A 85 0.76 -2.82 -7.17
CA VAL A 85 0.20 -2.71 -5.81
C VAL A 85 -1.22 -3.26 -5.75
N ALA A 86 -2.07 -2.97 -6.75
CA ALA A 86 -3.42 -3.53 -6.81
C ALA A 86 -3.42 -5.07 -6.86
N THR A 87 -2.52 -5.68 -7.65
CA THR A 87 -2.36 -7.15 -7.68
C THR A 87 -1.92 -7.70 -6.32
N ALA A 88 -0.95 -7.07 -5.66
CA ALA A 88 -0.48 -7.47 -4.34
C ALA A 88 -1.60 -7.38 -3.29
N GLN A 89 -2.37 -6.28 -3.30
CA GLN A 89 -3.52 -6.08 -2.42
C GLN A 89 -4.62 -7.13 -2.66
N GLY A 90 -4.90 -7.48 -3.92
CA GLY A 90 -5.85 -8.55 -4.26
C GLY A 90 -5.40 -9.92 -3.73
N LYS A 91 -4.10 -10.24 -3.81
CA LYS A 91 -3.56 -11.45 -3.18
C LYS A 91 -3.69 -11.39 -1.66
N ALA A 92 -3.34 -10.26 -1.05
CA ALA A 92 -3.44 -10.08 0.41
C ALA A 92 -4.89 -10.24 0.91
N GLN A 93 -5.89 -9.74 0.17
CA GLN A 93 -7.30 -9.97 0.51
C GLN A 93 -7.65 -11.47 0.55
N SER A 94 -7.15 -12.24 -0.41
CA SER A 94 -7.35 -13.70 -0.44
C SER A 94 -6.59 -14.43 0.66
N ASP A 95 -5.41 -13.95 1.05
CA ASP A 95 -4.63 -14.55 2.14
C ASP A 95 -5.30 -14.24 3.50
N ILE A 96 -5.80 -13.02 3.70
CA ILE A 96 -6.49 -12.61 4.95
C ILE A 96 -7.77 -13.42 5.17
N SER A 97 -8.52 -13.76 4.13
CA SER A 97 -9.76 -14.55 4.28
C SER A 97 -9.50 -16.00 4.72
N GLN A 98 -8.25 -16.46 4.69
CA GLN A 98 -7.84 -17.78 5.16
C GLN A 98 -7.42 -17.79 6.64
N LEU A 99 -7.20 -16.61 7.25
CA LEU A 99 -6.85 -16.49 8.66
C LEU A 99 -8.03 -16.93 9.53
N ASN A 100 -7.76 -17.80 10.51
CA ASN A 100 -8.78 -18.37 11.40
C ASN A 100 -8.44 -18.23 12.89
N GLY A 101 -7.35 -17.55 13.23
CA GLY A 101 -6.86 -17.34 14.59
C GLY A 101 -6.18 -18.56 15.21
N GLY A 102 -5.67 -19.47 14.38
CA GLY A 102 -5.04 -20.73 14.81
C GLY A 102 -3.57 -20.84 14.39
N ALA A 103 -2.88 -21.90 14.87
CA ALA A 103 -1.45 -22.12 14.62
C ALA A 103 -1.05 -22.25 13.13
N GLY A 104 -2.01 -22.44 12.22
CA GLY A 104 -1.78 -22.44 10.77
C GLY A 104 -1.57 -21.05 10.18
N ASP A 105 -1.91 -19.98 10.91
CA ASP A 105 -1.91 -18.62 10.40
C ASP A 105 -0.51 -18.01 10.30
N ALA A 106 0.47 -18.51 11.06
CA ALA A 106 1.83 -17.96 11.07
C ALA A 106 2.48 -17.90 9.67
N ALA A 107 2.24 -18.91 8.82
CA ALA A 107 2.75 -18.94 7.44
C ALA A 107 2.03 -17.92 6.55
N ILE A 108 0.72 -17.75 6.74
CA ILE A 108 -0.11 -16.77 6.02
C ILE A 108 0.30 -15.36 6.44
N LEU A 109 0.45 -15.10 7.74
CA LEU A 109 0.92 -13.82 8.28
C LEU A 109 2.30 -13.44 7.76
N ASN A 110 3.24 -14.39 7.67
CA ASN A 110 4.55 -14.12 7.03
C ASN A 110 4.41 -13.76 5.55
N THR A 111 3.54 -14.45 4.82
CA THR A 111 3.26 -14.15 3.41
C THR A 111 2.63 -12.77 3.24
N LEU A 112 1.69 -12.40 4.11
CA LEU A 112 1.08 -11.07 4.16
C LEU A 112 2.11 -9.99 4.44
N LYS A 113 2.97 -10.19 5.44
CA LYS A 113 4.06 -9.26 5.78
C LYS A 113 4.94 -8.98 4.57
N THR A 114 5.44 -10.02 3.89
CA THR A 114 6.26 -9.87 2.69
C THR A 114 5.49 -9.20 1.54
N THR A 115 4.21 -9.52 1.38
CA THR A 115 3.35 -8.89 0.35
C THR A 115 3.20 -7.39 0.60
N PHE A 116 2.93 -6.98 1.84
CA PHE A 116 2.80 -5.57 2.21
C PHE A 116 4.13 -4.81 2.15
N GLU A 117 5.25 -5.42 2.56
CA GLU A 117 6.59 -4.84 2.39
C GLU A 117 6.92 -4.60 0.90
N GLY A 118 6.59 -5.55 0.02
CA GLY A 118 6.72 -5.39 -1.43
C GLY A 118 5.80 -4.31 -2.01
N GLY A 119 4.57 -4.19 -1.49
CA GLY A 119 3.62 -3.13 -1.84
C GLY A 119 4.15 -1.75 -1.45
N ALA A 120 4.68 -1.59 -0.24
CA ALA A 120 5.29 -0.35 0.24
C ALA A 120 6.51 0.05 -0.60
N ALA A 121 7.39 -0.90 -0.92
CA ALA A 121 8.52 -0.64 -1.82
C ALA A 121 8.06 -0.20 -3.23
N THR A 122 7.00 -0.80 -3.74
CA THR A 122 6.42 -0.42 -5.04
C THR A 122 5.79 0.98 -4.99
N ASN A 123 5.13 1.35 -3.88
CA ASN A 123 4.63 2.71 -3.66
C ASN A 123 5.78 3.74 -3.61
N ALA A 124 6.91 3.41 -2.99
CA ALA A 124 8.08 4.27 -2.99
C ALA A 124 8.64 4.50 -4.42
N ASN A 125 8.65 3.45 -5.26
CA ASN A 125 9.00 3.58 -6.68
C ASN A 125 8.02 4.47 -7.44
N ALA A 126 6.71 4.31 -7.21
CA ALA A 126 5.69 5.18 -7.80
C ALA A 126 5.88 6.65 -7.40
N LEU A 127 6.28 6.91 -6.15
CA LEU A 127 6.58 8.26 -5.67
C LEU A 127 7.80 8.85 -6.39
N SER A 128 8.85 8.05 -6.56
CA SER A 128 10.02 8.44 -7.35
C SER A 128 9.63 8.76 -8.80
N HIS A 129 8.80 7.95 -9.45
CA HIS A 129 8.30 8.23 -10.81
C HIS A 129 7.43 9.49 -10.88
N ALA A 130 6.58 9.74 -9.87
CA ALA A 130 5.74 10.92 -9.80
C ALA A 130 6.53 12.22 -9.59
N THR A 131 7.69 12.15 -8.94
CA THR A 131 8.54 13.32 -8.62
C THR A 131 9.69 13.52 -9.62
N SER A 132 10.24 12.46 -10.19
CA SER A 132 11.36 12.50 -11.15
C SER A 132 10.99 13.17 -12.48
N GLY A 133 9.71 13.14 -12.88
CA GLY A 133 9.20 13.89 -14.03
C GLY A 133 9.35 15.42 -13.92
N GLN A 134 9.68 15.96 -12.73
CA GLN A 134 9.94 17.38 -12.53
C GLN A 134 11.34 17.85 -12.96
N TYR A 135 12.33 16.95 -13.04
CA TYR A 135 13.71 17.34 -13.38
C TYR A 135 13.96 17.54 -14.88
N ILE A 136 13.15 16.94 -15.75
CA ILE A 136 13.35 17.04 -17.20
C ILE A 136 12.90 18.41 -17.75
N TYR A 137 11.97 19.10 -17.08
CA TYR A 137 11.44 20.39 -17.56
C TYR A 137 12.22 21.63 -17.10
N LYS A 138 13.23 21.48 -16.22
CA LYS A 138 14.07 22.60 -15.77
C LYS A 138 15.36 22.82 -16.58
N LEU A 139 15.61 22.01 -17.62
CA LEU A 139 16.83 22.11 -18.44
C LEU A 139 16.59 22.52 -19.90
N SER A 140 15.35 22.78 -20.32
CA SER A 140 15.02 23.21 -21.69
C SER A 140 14.77 24.72 -21.79
N SER A 141 15.64 25.53 -21.20
CA SER A 141 15.68 26.97 -21.44
C SER A 141 17.11 27.41 -21.73
N TRP A 142 17.53 27.20 -22.98
CA TRP A 142 18.61 27.90 -23.66
C TRP A 142 18.15 28.18 -25.10
#